data_AF-A0A2J6PM44-F1
#
_entry.id   AF-A0A2J6PM44-F1
#
_cell.length_a   1.000
_cell.length_b   1.000
_cell.length_c   1.000
_cell.angle_alpha   90.00
_cell.angle_beta   90.00
_cell.angle_gamma   90.00
#
_symmetry.space_group_name_H-M   'P 1'
#
loop_
_entity.id
_entity.type
_entity.pdbx_description
1 polymer ?
#
loop_
_entity_poly.entity_id
_entity_poly.type
_entity_poly.pdbx_seq_one_letter_code
_entity_poly.pdbx_strand_id
1 'polypeptide(L)'
;MTGFPKLIKGLSDKAGSGKSMLMKFIYGNPITTRHLERWASPHTLVTAAFYFWNSGSKMQMSKQGLLQTLLFKTLRQQPSLIPKVFPEQWEVFSLFSDDPRDLSWLNLVKGITRLGEENCPTMRFCFFIDGLDELDGDHSDLIELLQELGKTTGVKICVSSRPWTVFEDAFNTMPSLMLQDLTYPDFQLFVEEKFRNNARFIELEQREPEYSSLLMEEIVQKASGIFLWVHLVVRSLLEGLTNGDRISDLQRRLDLLPPGLEDLFQKMLESIDPFYLEHASQLFQIIRVALVPPTLLYFSLADEENPDYVFRAPVRPMIEVEMLFRSKNMRRRLNSRCKGFIEVAPSPESQRSDRNPGDQMCSRKVQYLHRTVKDFLETPEAIDRIIAAADPCFNPYRSLCTSFCQLGSREDGTSVSPPYGSRKP
;
A
#
# COMPACT_ATOMS: atom_id res chain seq x y z
N MET A 1 -18.86 -29.41 -2.73
CA MET A 1 -18.15 -28.85 -1.57
C MET A 1 -18.73 -27.48 -1.25
N THR A 2 -19.62 -27.45 -0.26
CA THR A 2 -20.46 -26.33 0.21
C THR A 2 -19.73 -25.43 1.23
N GLY A 3 -18.41 -25.33 1.17
CA GLY A 3 -17.58 -24.84 2.29
C GLY A 3 -16.76 -23.59 2.00
N PHE A 4 -17.34 -22.54 1.41
CA PHE A 4 -16.73 -21.20 1.47
C PHE A 4 -17.48 -20.40 2.54
N PRO A 5 -16.87 -20.12 3.71
CA PRO A 5 -17.53 -19.47 4.83
C PRO A 5 -18.18 -18.13 4.49
N LYS A 6 -19.23 -17.75 5.23
CA LYS A 6 -19.90 -16.45 5.08
C LYS A 6 -19.02 -15.28 5.55
N LEU A 7 -18.16 -15.52 6.54
CA LEU A 7 -17.08 -14.64 6.97
C LEU A 7 -15.78 -15.45 7.03
N ILE A 8 -14.73 -14.99 6.38
CA ILE A 8 -13.37 -15.52 6.55
C ILE A 8 -12.54 -14.44 7.23
N LYS A 9 -11.87 -14.81 8.33
CA LYS A 9 -10.98 -13.92 9.08
C LYS A 9 -9.52 -14.25 8.77
N GLY A 10 -8.79 -13.32 8.16
CA GLY A 10 -7.33 -13.38 8.06
C GLY A 10 -6.68 -12.72 9.27
N LEU A 11 -6.07 -13.50 10.16
CA LEU A 11 -5.34 -13.01 11.33
C LEU A 11 -3.83 -13.08 11.10
N SER A 12 -3.12 -12.07 11.60
CA SER A 12 -1.68 -12.19 11.84
C SER A 12 -1.24 -11.14 12.85
N ASP A 13 -0.49 -11.57 13.84
CA ASP A 13 0.09 -10.74 14.91
C ASP A 13 1.08 -9.71 14.38
N LYS A 14 1.76 -10.03 13.28
CA LYS A 14 2.93 -9.28 12.83
C LYS A 14 2.61 -8.35 11.68
N ALA A 15 3.10 -7.12 11.79
CA ALA A 15 3.05 -6.17 10.68
C ALA A 15 4.10 -6.57 9.63
N GLY A 16 3.78 -6.40 8.34
CA GLY A 16 4.66 -6.83 7.25
C GLY A 16 4.65 -8.35 6.97
N SER A 17 3.69 -9.10 7.52
CA SER A 17 3.50 -10.54 7.25
C SER A 17 2.85 -10.85 5.89
N GLY A 18 2.29 -9.85 5.21
CA GLY A 18 1.69 -10.01 3.87
C GLY A 18 0.16 -10.09 3.84
N LYS A 19 -0.55 -9.82 4.94
CA LYS A 19 -2.05 -9.81 5.00
C LYS A 19 -2.69 -9.07 3.83
N SER A 20 -2.27 -7.83 3.59
CA SER A 20 -2.80 -7.00 2.50
C SER A 20 -2.46 -7.53 1.11
N MET A 21 -1.30 -8.18 0.96
CA MET A 21 -0.91 -8.83 -0.29
C MET A 21 -1.78 -10.07 -0.54
N LEU A 22 -2.01 -10.89 0.50
CA LEU A 22 -2.92 -12.02 0.42
C LEU A 22 -4.35 -11.56 0.08
N MET A 23 -4.86 -10.51 0.73
CA MET A 23 -6.22 -10.03 0.44
C MET A 23 -6.37 -9.55 -1.01
N LYS A 24 -5.38 -8.81 -1.52
CA LYS A 24 -5.34 -8.39 -2.93
C LYS A 24 -5.26 -9.59 -3.88
N PHE A 25 -4.44 -10.58 -3.53
CA PHE A 25 -4.32 -11.82 -4.28
C PHE A 25 -5.66 -12.56 -4.32
N ILE A 26 -6.29 -12.82 -3.19
CA ILE A 26 -7.57 -13.52 -3.10
C ILE A 26 -8.64 -12.81 -3.94
N TYR A 27 -8.73 -11.48 -3.81
CA TYR A 27 -9.70 -10.68 -4.57
C TYR A 27 -9.47 -10.74 -6.09
N GLY A 28 -8.21 -10.73 -6.54
CA GLY A 28 -7.85 -10.78 -7.96
C GLY A 28 -7.73 -12.19 -8.55
N ASN A 29 -7.84 -13.25 -7.74
CA ASN A 29 -7.54 -14.60 -8.17
C ASN A 29 -8.71 -15.23 -8.97
N PRO A 30 -8.46 -15.72 -10.20
CA PRO A 30 -9.50 -16.36 -11.03
C PRO A 30 -10.17 -17.58 -10.38
N ILE A 31 -9.44 -18.34 -9.56
CA ILE A 31 -9.96 -19.50 -8.83
C ILE A 31 -10.98 -19.03 -7.79
N THR A 32 -10.67 -17.98 -7.02
CA THR A 32 -11.61 -17.37 -6.06
C THR A 32 -12.88 -16.93 -6.79
N THR A 33 -12.74 -16.19 -7.90
CA THR A 33 -13.89 -15.74 -8.71
C THR A 33 -14.76 -16.93 -9.13
N ARG A 34 -14.16 -18.00 -9.64
CA ARG A 34 -14.89 -19.20 -10.09
C ARG A 34 -15.64 -19.89 -8.94
N HIS A 35 -15.08 -19.91 -7.72
CA HIS A 35 -15.77 -20.42 -6.54
C HIS A 35 -16.93 -19.53 -6.10
N LEU A 36 -16.76 -18.21 -6.16
CA LEU A 36 -17.82 -17.25 -5.85
C LEU A 36 -18.95 -17.29 -6.88
N GLU A 37 -18.64 -17.45 -8.17
CA GLU A 37 -19.65 -17.61 -9.23
C GLU A 37 -20.47 -18.88 -9.03
N ARG A 38 -19.82 -20.00 -8.69
CA ARG A 38 -20.52 -21.25 -8.35
C ARG A 38 -21.43 -21.09 -7.13
N TRP A 39 -21.00 -20.34 -6.13
CA TRP A 39 -21.82 -20.03 -4.95
C TRP A 39 -23.00 -19.10 -5.31
N ALA A 40 -22.77 -18.13 -6.20
CA ALA A 40 -23.77 -17.17 -6.58
C ALA A 40 -24.87 -17.77 -7.48
N SER A 41 -24.51 -18.75 -8.31
CA SER A 41 -25.40 -19.40 -9.28
C SER A 41 -26.75 -19.83 -8.66
N PRO A 42 -27.90 -19.54 -9.33
CA PRO A 42 -28.05 -18.94 -10.66
C PRO A 42 -28.01 -17.40 -10.68
N HIS A 43 -27.68 -16.75 -9.58
CA HIS A 43 -27.75 -15.29 -9.40
C HIS A 43 -26.49 -14.58 -9.88
N THR A 44 -26.59 -13.28 -10.14
CA THR A 44 -25.46 -12.44 -10.55
C THR A 44 -24.56 -12.11 -9.36
N LEU A 45 -23.27 -12.43 -9.48
CA LEU A 45 -22.25 -12.09 -8.48
C LEU A 45 -21.81 -10.62 -8.65
N VAL A 46 -21.76 -9.90 -7.54
CA VAL A 46 -21.12 -8.57 -7.44
C VAL A 46 -20.06 -8.61 -6.35
N THR A 47 -18.86 -8.15 -6.68
CA THR A 47 -17.74 -8.12 -5.72
C THR A 47 -17.26 -6.70 -5.51
N ALA A 48 -16.86 -6.38 -4.29
CA ALA A 48 -16.20 -5.11 -3.99
C ALA A 48 -15.14 -5.31 -2.91
N ALA A 49 -14.08 -4.51 -2.97
CA ALA A 49 -13.00 -4.55 -2.00
C ALA A 49 -12.72 -3.15 -1.42
N PHE A 50 -12.40 -3.11 -0.15
CA PHE A 50 -11.87 -1.94 0.55
C PHE A 50 -10.61 -2.33 1.31
N TYR A 51 -9.65 -1.42 1.32
CA TYR A 51 -8.37 -1.62 2.00
C TYR A 51 -8.19 -0.40 2.91
N PHE A 52 -8.28 -0.62 4.22
CA PHE A 52 -7.88 0.40 5.16
C PHE A 52 -6.39 0.68 4.95
N TRP A 53 -6.06 1.96 5.02
CA TRP A 53 -4.68 2.40 4.80
C TRP A 53 -4.43 3.58 5.71
N ASN A 54 -3.80 3.32 6.86
CA ASN A 54 -3.44 4.37 7.82
C ASN A 54 -2.55 5.48 7.23
N SER A 55 -1.85 5.13 6.15
CA SER A 55 -0.93 5.99 5.42
C SER A 55 -1.63 6.73 4.28
N GLY A 56 -2.96 6.64 4.21
CA GLY A 56 -3.80 7.23 3.18
C GLY A 56 -4.48 8.51 3.64
N SER A 57 -5.53 8.90 2.90
CA SER A 57 -6.41 9.98 3.32
C SER A 57 -7.25 9.58 4.54
N LYS A 58 -7.72 10.55 5.34
CA LYS A 58 -8.67 10.31 6.45
C LYS A 58 -9.87 9.45 6.04
N MET A 59 -10.35 9.62 4.81
CA MET A 59 -11.44 8.80 4.27
C MET A 59 -11.09 7.31 4.20
N GLN A 60 -9.84 6.96 3.86
CA GLN A 60 -9.37 5.57 3.79
C GLN A 60 -9.21 4.90 5.16
N MET A 61 -9.33 5.67 6.25
CA MET A 61 -9.30 5.19 7.63
C MET A 61 -10.67 5.26 8.31
N SER A 62 -11.73 5.58 7.58
CA SER A 62 -13.04 5.88 8.16
C SER A 62 -14.10 4.84 7.80
N LYS A 63 -15.04 4.60 8.73
CA LYS A 63 -16.24 3.78 8.46
C LYS A 63 -17.02 4.33 7.25
N GLN A 64 -17.13 5.65 7.13
CA GLN A 64 -17.79 6.30 6.00
C GLN A 64 -17.13 5.98 4.66
N GLY A 65 -15.79 6.05 4.59
CA GLY A 65 -15.05 5.73 3.38
C GLY A 65 -15.14 4.26 2.97
N LEU A 66 -15.20 3.34 3.95
CA LEU A 66 -15.51 1.93 3.70
C LEU A 66 -16.86 1.79 2.98
N LEU A 67 -17.93 2.32 3.57
CA LEU A 67 -19.28 2.17 3.00
C LEU A 67 -19.42 2.86 1.65
N GLN A 68 -18.94 4.10 1.52
CA GLN A 68 -18.97 4.83 0.26
C GLN A 68 -18.24 4.06 -0.84
N THR A 69 -17.08 3.47 -0.54
CA THR A 69 -16.33 2.70 -1.55
C THR A 69 -17.03 1.41 -1.93
N LEU A 70 -17.54 0.64 -0.97
CA LEU A 70 -18.24 -0.61 -1.25
C LEU A 70 -19.52 -0.35 -2.05
N LEU A 71 -20.34 0.61 -1.63
CA LEU A 71 -21.56 1.00 -2.34
C LEU A 71 -21.26 1.53 -3.73
N PHE A 72 -20.28 2.44 -3.87
CA PHE A 72 -19.89 2.96 -5.19
C PHE A 72 -19.44 1.84 -6.14
N LYS A 73 -18.57 0.93 -5.68
CA LYS A 73 -18.08 -0.19 -6.51
C LYS A 73 -19.21 -1.15 -6.89
N THR A 74 -20.13 -1.43 -5.98
CA THR A 74 -21.30 -2.29 -6.23
C THR A 74 -22.27 -1.64 -7.23
N LEU A 75 -22.69 -0.41 -6.95
CA LEU A 75 -23.67 0.31 -7.77
C LEU A 75 -23.14 0.67 -9.16
N ARG A 76 -21.82 0.88 -9.29
CA ARG A 76 -21.19 1.06 -10.60
C ARG A 76 -21.24 -0.21 -11.46
N GLN A 77 -21.16 -1.39 -10.84
CA GLN A 77 -21.29 -2.67 -11.56
C GLN A 77 -22.75 -2.98 -11.89
N GLN A 78 -23.68 -2.60 -11.02
CA GLN A 78 -25.12 -2.83 -11.20
C GLN A 78 -25.92 -1.54 -10.92
N PRO A 79 -25.98 -0.60 -11.89
CA PRO A 79 -26.68 0.68 -11.71
C PRO A 79 -28.19 0.53 -11.44
N SER A 80 -28.79 -0.58 -11.87
CA SER A 80 -30.20 -0.91 -11.62
C SER A 80 -30.54 -1.08 -10.13
N LEU A 81 -29.53 -1.20 -9.25
CA LEU A 81 -29.71 -1.28 -7.81
C LEU A 81 -29.86 0.08 -7.13
N ILE A 82 -29.46 1.18 -7.78
CA ILE A 82 -29.49 2.52 -7.18
C ILE A 82 -30.88 2.88 -6.62
N PRO A 83 -32.00 2.68 -7.35
CA PRO A 83 -33.34 3.00 -6.84
C PRO A 83 -33.78 2.10 -5.67
N LYS A 84 -33.17 0.91 -5.51
CA LYS A 84 -33.49 -0.04 -4.44
C LYS A 84 -32.70 0.23 -3.17
N VAL A 85 -31.44 0.62 -3.34
CA VAL A 85 -30.50 0.90 -2.25
C VAL A 85 -30.77 2.29 -1.65
N PHE A 86 -31.08 3.25 -2.51
CA PHE A 86 -31.33 4.65 -2.16
C PHE A 86 -32.66 5.17 -2.75
N PRO A 87 -33.82 4.55 -2.46
CA PRO A 87 -35.12 4.98 -2.98
C PRO A 87 -35.43 6.45 -2.67
N GLU A 88 -35.17 6.91 -1.45
CA GLU A 88 -35.49 8.28 -1.03
C GLU A 88 -34.66 9.30 -1.82
N GLN A 89 -33.35 9.06 -1.95
CA GLN A 89 -32.45 9.93 -2.70
C GLN A 89 -32.72 9.86 -4.21
N TRP A 90 -33.08 8.67 -4.72
CA TRP A 90 -33.41 8.47 -6.12
C TRP A 90 -34.70 9.20 -6.51
N GLU A 91 -35.71 9.19 -5.64
CA GLU A 91 -36.96 9.93 -5.85
C GLU A 91 -36.70 11.44 -5.91
N VAL A 92 -35.94 11.99 -4.96
CA VAL A 92 -35.56 13.41 -4.96
C VAL A 92 -34.78 13.78 -6.21
N PHE A 93 -33.77 13.00 -6.59
CA PHE A 93 -32.99 13.22 -7.80
C PHE A 93 -33.87 13.17 -9.06
N SER A 94 -34.77 12.20 -9.14
CA SER A 94 -35.67 12.02 -10.29
C SER A 94 -36.69 13.16 -10.44
N LEU A 95 -37.18 13.71 -9.33
CA LEU A 95 -38.18 14.78 -9.32
C LEU A 95 -37.58 16.18 -9.49
N PHE A 96 -36.41 16.43 -8.93
CA PHE A 96 -35.84 17.78 -8.83
C PHE A 96 -34.54 17.96 -9.62
N SER A 97 -33.97 16.90 -10.21
CA SER A 97 -32.62 16.90 -10.81
C SER A 97 -31.55 17.46 -9.87
N ASP A 98 -31.82 17.42 -8.57
CA ASP A 98 -31.00 18.02 -7.53
C ASP A 98 -30.00 16.97 -7.05
N ASP A 99 -28.74 17.36 -6.84
CA ASP A 99 -27.70 16.45 -6.37
C ASP A 99 -28.08 15.96 -4.96
N PRO A 100 -28.30 14.63 -4.74
CA PRO A 100 -28.62 14.09 -3.43
C PRO A 100 -27.37 14.13 -2.54
N ARG A 101 -27.07 15.31 -2.00
CA ARG A 101 -25.84 15.58 -1.24
C ARG A 101 -25.78 14.91 0.12
N ASP A 102 -26.88 14.36 0.63
CA ASP A 102 -26.91 13.74 1.95
C ASP A 102 -26.69 12.22 1.92
N LEU A 103 -25.41 11.84 1.78
CA LEU A 103 -24.92 10.50 2.09
C LEU A 103 -24.39 10.44 3.53
N SER A 104 -25.20 10.86 4.50
CA SER A 104 -24.92 10.65 5.93
C SER A 104 -24.59 9.18 6.23
N TRP A 105 -23.87 8.96 7.33
CA TRP A 105 -23.55 7.61 7.84
C TRP A 105 -24.80 6.71 7.91
N LEU A 106 -25.90 7.24 8.43
CA LEU A 106 -27.16 6.51 8.53
C LEU A 106 -27.70 6.07 7.16
N ASN A 107 -27.64 6.95 6.16
CA ASN A 107 -28.09 6.64 4.81
C ASN A 107 -27.17 5.58 4.16
N LEU A 108 -25.86 5.65 4.39
CA LEU A 108 -24.91 4.64 3.92
C LEU A 108 -25.16 3.26 4.56
N VAL A 109 -25.42 3.22 5.86
CA VAL A 109 -25.77 1.98 6.58
C VAL A 109 -27.08 1.41 6.02
N LYS A 110 -28.13 2.22 5.87
CA LYS A 110 -29.39 1.79 5.24
C LYS A 110 -29.18 1.26 3.81
N GLY A 111 -28.35 1.94 3.02
CA GLY A 111 -28.02 1.52 1.67
C GLY A 111 -27.35 0.14 1.66
N ILE A 112 -26.31 -0.05 2.46
CA ILE A 112 -25.58 -1.33 2.44
C ILE A 112 -26.40 -2.48 3.02
N THR A 113 -27.25 -2.25 4.01
CA THR A 113 -28.14 -3.28 4.57
C THR A 113 -29.28 -3.67 3.62
N ARG A 114 -29.68 -2.78 2.71
CA ARG A 114 -30.58 -3.10 1.58
C ARG A 114 -29.90 -4.00 0.53
N LEU A 115 -28.60 -4.28 0.62
CA LEU A 115 -27.95 -5.30 -0.20
C LEU A 115 -28.16 -6.68 0.43
N GLY A 116 -28.89 -7.55 -0.26
CA GLY A 116 -29.20 -8.90 0.23
C GLY A 116 -30.39 -9.48 -0.51
N GLU A 117 -30.67 -10.77 -0.30
CA GLU A 117 -31.73 -11.48 -1.02
C GLU A 117 -33.12 -10.83 -0.89
N GLU A 118 -33.44 -10.24 0.26
CA GLU A 118 -34.76 -9.64 0.52
C GLU A 118 -35.08 -8.47 -0.45
N ASN A 119 -34.08 -7.67 -0.79
CA ASN A 119 -34.24 -6.49 -1.66
C ASN A 119 -33.68 -6.72 -3.08
N CYS A 120 -32.72 -7.64 -3.19
CA CYS A 120 -31.96 -7.94 -4.40
C CYS A 120 -31.89 -9.48 -4.63
N PRO A 121 -33.04 -10.16 -4.83
CA PRO A 121 -33.09 -11.63 -4.86
C PRO A 121 -32.24 -12.24 -5.98
N THR A 122 -32.08 -11.52 -7.09
CA THR A 122 -31.30 -11.93 -8.27
C THR A 122 -29.79 -11.68 -8.15
N MET A 123 -29.32 -11.18 -7.01
CA MET A 123 -27.92 -10.75 -6.80
C MET A 123 -27.28 -11.45 -5.61
N ARG A 124 -25.96 -11.64 -5.68
CA ARG A 124 -25.13 -12.15 -4.58
C ARG A 124 -23.91 -11.26 -4.43
N PHE A 125 -23.61 -10.86 -3.20
CA PHE A 125 -22.57 -9.88 -2.90
C PHE A 125 -21.41 -10.55 -2.16
N CYS A 126 -20.17 -10.24 -2.54
CA CYS A 126 -19.00 -10.63 -1.79
C CYS A 126 -18.07 -9.43 -1.55
N PHE A 127 -17.83 -9.11 -0.29
CA PHE A 127 -17.01 -7.98 0.13
C PHE A 127 -15.68 -8.43 0.72
N PHE A 128 -14.59 -7.79 0.30
CA PHE A 128 -13.24 -8.03 0.84
C PHE A 128 -12.78 -6.76 1.56
N ILE A 129 -12.46 -6.87 2.84
CA ILE A 129 -12.14 -5.73 3.71
C ILE A 129 -10.81 -6.02 4.40
N ASP A 130 -9.78 -5.27 4.04
CA ASP A 130 -8.44 -5.45 4.58
C ASP A 130 -8.13 -4.42 5.68
N GLY A 131 -7.59 -4.86 6.81
CA GLY A 131 -7.03 -3.99 7.85
C GLY A 131 -8.05 -3.36 8.78
N LEU A 132 -8.96 -4.14 9.38
CA LEU A 132 -9.95 -3.58 10.33
C LEU A 132 -9.29 -2.84 11.51
N ASP A 133 -8.08 -3.24 11.92
CA ASP A 133 -7.29 -2.60 12.96
C ASP A 133 -6.76 -1.20 12.60
N GLU A 134 -6.93 -0.77 11.35
CA GLU A 134 -6.51 0.56 10.87
C GLU A 134 -7.67 1.56 10.80
N LEU A 135 -8.85 1.18 11.29
CA LEU A 135 -9.95 2.12 11.48
C LEU A 135 -9.56 3.16 12.53
N ASP A 136 -9.77 4.44 12.21
CA ASP A 136 -9.67 5.52 13.18
C ASP A 136 -10.94 5.60 14.04
N GLY A 137 -10.78 5.50 15.36
CA GLY A 137 -11.87 5.58 16.33
C GLY A 137 -12.42 4.24 16.83
N ASP A 138 -13.71 4.24 17.23
CA ASP A 138 -14.37 3.07 17.82
C ASP A 138 -14.77 2.02 16.77
N HIS A 139 -14.35 0.78 17.04
CA HIS A 139 -14.55 -0.41 16.22
C HIS A 139 -15.93 -1.06 16.45
N SER A 140 -16.62 -0.74 17.54
CA SER A 140 -17.88 -1.39 17.94
C SER A 140 -18.95 -1.31 16.86
N ASP A 141 -19.27 -0.10 16.38
CA ASP A 141 -20.27 0.08 15.30
C ASP A 141 -19.89 -0.66 14.01
N LEU A 142 -18.59 -0.73 13.69
CA LEU A 142 -18.14 -1.41 12.47
C LEU A 142 -18.30 -2.93 12.63
N ILE A 143 -17.93 -3.47 13.79
CA ILE A 143 -18.07 -4.88 14.10
C ILE A 143 -19.54 -5.29 14.04
N GLU A 144 -20.42 -4.53 14.69
CA GLU A 144 -21.87 -4.78 14.67
C GLU A 144 -22.40 -4.80 13.24
N LEU A 145 -22.06 -3.77 12.44
CA LEU A 145 -22.46 -3.69 11.04
C LEU A 145 -21.97 -4.88 10.20
N LEU A 146 -20.70 -5.29 10.37
CA LEU A 146 -20.14 -6.42 9.62
C LEU A 146 -20.78 -7.75 10.03
N GLN A 147 -21.10 -7.92 11.31
CA GLN A 147 -21.83 -9.10 11.80
C GLN A 147 -23.26 -9.13 11.25
N GLU A 148 -23.96 -8.00 11.21
CA GLU A 148 -25.29 -7.88 10.61
C GLU A 148 -25.26 -8.21 9.12
N LEU A 149 -24.36 -7.59 8.36
CA LEU A 149 -24.20 -7.88 6.93
C LEU A 149 -23.78 -9.33 6.67
N GLY A 150 -22.98 -9.93 7.55
CA GLY A 150 -22.62 -11.35 7.47
C GLY A 150 -23.79 -12.31 7.73
N LYS A 151 -24.84 -11.86 8.44
CA LYS A 151 -26.08 -12.63 8.64
C LYS A 151 -26.99 -12.54 7.42
N THR A 152 -26.94 -11.43 6.67
CA THR A 152 -27.79 -11.19 5.49
C THR A 152 -27.63 -12.28 4.43
N THR A 153 -28.75 -12.86 4.00
CA THR A 153 -28.75 -13.90 2.97
C THR A 153 -28.31 -13.32 1.63
N GLY A 154 -27.43 -14.05 0.94
CA GLY A 154 -26.83 -13.61 -0.32
C GLY A 154 -25.63 -12.67 -0.18
N VAL A 155 -25.15 -12.41 1.03
CA VAL A 155 -23.93 -11.63 1.30
C VAL A 155 -22.83 -12.54 1.86
N LYS A 156 -21.60 -12.32 1.39
CA LYS A 156 -20.35 -12.88 1.95
C LYS A 156 -19.38 -11.76 2.23
N ILE A 157 -18.60 -11.91 3.30
CA ILE A 157 -17.59 -10.93 3.68
C ILE A 157 -16.28 -11.69 3.96
N CYS A 158 -15.15 -11.14 3.56
CA CYS A 158 -13.83 -11.61 3.92
C CYS A 158 -13.11 -10.44 4.58
N VAL A 159 -12.67 -10.61 5.83
CA VAL A 159 -12.02 -9.55 6.59
C VAL A 159 -10.62 -9.96 7.01
N SER A 160 -9.71 -8.99 7.09
CA SER A 160 -8.41 -9.17 7.75
C SER A 160 -8.23 -8.17 8.88
N SER A 161 -7.51 -8.58 9.94
CA SER A 161 -7.14 -7.71 11.03
C SER A 161 -5.90 -8.23 11.76
N ARG A 162 -5.32 -7.40 12.62
CA ARG A 162 -4.52 -7.90 13.75
C ARG A 162 -5.42 -8.65 14.76
N PRO A 163 -4.87 -9.58 15.54
CA PRO A 163 -5.57 -10.30 16.60
C PRO A 163 -5.72 -9.42 17.85
N TRP A 164 -6.36 -8.26 17.69
CA TRP A 164 -6.80 -7.48 18.84
C TRP A 164 -8.01 -8.18 19.46
N THR A 165 -8.08 -8.17 20.80
CA THR A 165 -9.13 -8.85 21.58
C THR A 165 -10.54 -8.51 21.07
N VAL A 166 -10.79 -7.24 20.71
CA VAL A 166 -12.08 -6.80 20.16
C VAL A 166 -12.50 -7.56 18.89
N PHE A 167 -11.56 -7.90 18.01
CA PHE A 167 -11.83 -8.67 16.79
C PHE A 167 -11.80 -10.18 17.04
N GLU A 168 -11.00 -10.64 18.00
CA GLU A 168 -11.03 -12.04 18.44
C GLU A 168 -12.38 -12.40 19.03
N ASP A 169 -12.84 -11.63 20.02
CA ASP A 169 -14.13 -11.84 20.66
C ASP A 169 -15.29 -11.73 19.67
N ALA A 170 -15.26 -10.73 18.78
CA ALA A 170 -16.33 -10.50 17.82
C ALA A 170 -16.45 -11.57 16.72
N PHE A 171 -15.36 -12.24 16.36
CA PHE A 171 -15.31 -13.15 15.21
C PHE A 171 -14.84 -14.57 15.57
N ASN A 172 -14.77 -14.93 16.85
CA ASN A 172 -14.27 -16.23 17.35
C ASN A 172 -15.01 -17.47 16.81
N THR A 173 -16.28 -17.32 16.43
CA THR A 173 -17.10 -18.40 15.87
C THR A 173 -16.95 -18.57 14.37
N MET A 174 -16.20 -17.67 13.71
CA MET A 174 -16.08 -17.63 12.26
C MET A 174 -14.80 -18.32 11.81
N PRO A 175 -14.78 -18.95 10.62
CA PRO A 175 -13.57 -19.56 10.09
C PRO A 175 -12.43 -18.56 9.94
N SER A 176 -11.29 -18.87 10.56
CA SER A 176 -10.11 -18.02 10.57
C SER A 176 -8.90 -18.71 9.94
N LEU A 177 -8.06 -17.92 9.30
CA LEU A 177 -6.77 -18.30 8.73
C LEU A 177 -5.71 -17.46 9.42
N MET A 178 -4.69 -18.10 10.00
CA MET A 178 -3.54 -17.38 10.55
C MET A 178 -2.40 -17.39 9.54
N LEU A 179 -2.07 -16.21 8.99
CA LEU A 179 -1.13 -16.11 7.87
C LEU A 179 0.27 -16.61 8.23
N GLN A 180 0.72 -16.35 9.46
CA GLN A 180 2.06 -16.73 9.92
C GLN A 180 2.29 -18.25 9.90
N ASP A 181 1.24 -19.05 10.01
CA ASP A 181 1.33 -20.52 9.96
C ASP A 181 1.48 -21.05 8.53
N LEU A 182 1.22 -20.21 7.53
CA LEU A 182 1.15 -20.60 6.12
C LEU A 182 2.27 -20.00 5.26
N THR A 183 3.02 -19.04 5.79
CA THR A 183 4.05 -18.32 5.02
C THR A 183 5.41 -19.00 4.96
N TYR A 184 5.66 -20.03 5.78
CA TYR A 184 6.98 -20.66 5.83
C TYR A 184 7.44 -21.26 4.48
N PRO A 185 6.60 -22.05 3.76
CA PRO A 185 6.97 -22.54 2.43
C PRO A 185 7.19 -21.40 1.42
N ASP A 186 6.40 -20.33 1.52
CA ASP A 186 6.53 -19.16 0.63
C ASP A 186 7.84 -18.40 0.88
N PHE A 187 8.32 -18.33 2.13
CA PHE A 187 9.64 -17.76 2.43
C PHE A 187 10.75 -18.58 1.78
N GLN A 188 10.71 -19.91 1.89
CA GLN A 188 11.71 -20.79 1.26
C GLN A 188 11.76 -20.56 -0.24
N LEU A 189 10.60 -20.61 -0.91
CA LEU A 189 10.50 -20.37 -2.35
C LEU A 189 11.04 -18.99 -2.74
N PHE A 190 10.65 -17.94 -2.01
CA PHE A 190 11.11 -16.58 -2.28
C PHE A 190 12.63 -16.44 -2.13
N VAL A 191 13.19 -16.97 -1.04
CA VAL A 191 14.63 -16.93 -0.74
C VAL A 191 15.40 -17.65 -1.84
N GLU A 192 15.02 -18.90 -2.14
CA GLU A 192 15.65 -19.71 -3.19
C GLU A 192 15.59 -19.02 -4.55
N GLU A 193 14.42 -18.52 -4.96
CA GLU A 193 14.24 -17.85 -6.24
C GLU A 193 15.12 -16.60 -6.33
N LYS A 194 15.17 -15.78 -5.28
CA LYS A 194 15.97 -14.54 -5.31
C LYS A 194 17.45 -14.82 -5.35
N PHE A 195 17.93 -15.79 -4.59
CA PHE A 195 19.33 -16.16 -4.57
C PHE A 195 19.75 -16.86 -5.87
N ARG A 196 18.98 -17.84 -6.37
CA ARG A 196 19.30 -18.54 -7.62
C ARG A 196 19.11 -17.71 -8.89
N ASN A 197 18.47 -16.54 -8.80
CA ASN A 197 18.47 -15.54 -9.87
C ASN A 197 19.69 -14.59 -9.83
N ASN A 198 20.59 -14.72 -8.85
CA ASN A 198 21.80 -13.93 -8.75
C ASN A 198 23.03 -14.75 -9.19
N ALA A 199 23.71 -14.30 -10.25
CA ALA A 199 24.86 -15.00 -10.82
C ALA A 199 25.97 -15.33 -9.79
N ARG A 200 26.27 -14.40 -8.87
CA ARG A 200 27.32 -14.60 -7.86
C ARG A 200 26.92 -15.61 -6.79
N PHE A 201 25.63 -15.66 -6.46
CA PHE A 201 25.14 -16.70 -5.55
C PHE A 201 25.19 -18.08 -6.20
N ILE A 202 24.85 -18.20 -7.50
CA ILE A 202 24.98 -19.46 -8.23
C ILE A 202 26.43 -19.97 -8.17
N GLU A 203 27.41 -19.08 -8.38
CA GLU A 203 28.84 -19.42 -8.24
C GLU A 203 29.21 -19.84 -6.80
N LEU A 204 28.64 -19.18 -5.79
CA LEU A 204 28.82 -19.54 -4.38
C LEU A 204 28.21 -20.92 -4.07
N GLU A 205 26.98 -21.19 -4.52
CA GLU A 205 26.27 -22.46 -4.34
C GLU A 205 27.02 -23.63 -4.98
N GLN A 206 27.67 -23.42 -6.13
CA GLN A 206 28.52 -24.45 -6.76
C GLN A 206 29.79 -24.76 -5.96
N ARG A 207 30.38 -23.76 -5.29
CA ARG A 207 31.62 -23.91 -4.53
C ARG A 207 31.37 -24.42 -3.12
N GLU A 208 30.28 -23.98 -2.50
CA GLU A 208 29.98 -24.13 -1.08
C GLU A 208 28.48 -24.47 -0.87
N PRO A 209 28.01 -25.63 -1.37
CA PRO A 209 26.59 -25.98 -1.38
C PRO A 209 26.00 -26.07 0.03
N GLU A 210 26.75 -26.63 1.00
CA GLU A 210 26.30 -26.79 2.38
C GLU A 210 26.05 -25.42 3.05
N TYR A 211 26.98 -24.47 2.89
CA TYR A 211 26.82 -23.12 3.41
C TYR A 211 25.63 -22.41 2.77
N SER A 212 25.49 -22.49 1.45
CA SER A 212 24.38 -21.85 0.74
C SER A 212 23.02 -22.37 1.20
N SER A 213 22.88 -23.68 1.43
CA SER A 213 21.66 -24.27 1.99
C SER A 213 21.39 -23.79 3.42
N LEU A 214 22.41 -23.82 4.30
CA LEU A 214 22.28 -23.36 5.69
C LEU A 214 21.92 -21.88 5.77
N LEU A 215 22.54 -21.03 4.94
CA LEU A 215 22.25 -19.60 4.90
C LEU A 215 20.79 -19.34 4.54
N MET A 216 20.26 -20.05 3.54
CA MET A 216 18.84 -19.91 3.14
C MET A 216 17.90 -20.39 4.25
N GLU A 217 18.21 -21.52 4.90
CA GLU A 217 17.43 -22.04 6.03
C GLU A 217 17.41 -21.06 7.20
N GLU A 218 18.56 -20.51 7.58
CA GLU A 218 18.69 -19.60 8.71
C GLU A 218 17.90 -18.30 8.50
N ILE A 219 17.87 -17.76 7.26
CA ILE A 219 17.03 -16.61 6.91
C ILE A 219 15.56 -16.92 7.17
N VAL A 220 15.08 -18.09 6.72
CA VAL A 220 13.68 -18.48 6.86
C VAL A 220 13.32 -18.70 8.33
N GLN A 221 14.22 -19.30 9.12
CA GLN A 221 14.01 -19.49 10.55
C GLN A 221 13.97 -18.15 11.32
N LYS A 222 14.89 -17.22 11.02
CA LYS A 222 14.94 -15.90 11.68
C LYS A 222 13.77 -14.99 11.30
N ALA A 223 13.16 -15.19 10.13
CA ALA A 223 12.06 -14.37 9.60
C ALA A 223 10.86 -14.24 10.55
N SER A 224 10.62 -15.24 11.39
CA SER A 224 9.56 -15.24 12.40
C SER A 224 8.18 -14.82 11.85
N GLY A 225 7.84 -15.13 10.59
CA GLY A 225 6.55 -14.77 9.97
C GLY A 225 6.48 -13.37 9.35
N ILE A 226 7.59 -12.65 9.21
CA ILE A 226 7.63 -11.28 8.66
C ILE A 226 8.25 -11.28 7.25
N PHE A 227 7.41 -11.27 6.22
CA PHE A 227 7.89 -11.28 4.82
C PHE A 227 8.76 -10.06 4.49
N LEU A 228 8.41 -8.88 5.01
CA LEU A 228 9.22 -7.68 4.80
C LEU A 228 10.65 -7.83 5.35
N TRP A 229 10.81 -8.53 6.47
CA TRP A 229 12.12 -8.82 7.04
C TRP A 229 12.94 -9.67 6.08
N VAL A 230 12.36 -10.78 5.58
CA VAL A 230 13.00 -11.67 4.59
C VAL A 230 13.45 -10.87 3.36
N HIS A 231 12.55 -10.03 2.83
CA HIS A 231 12.85 -9.18 1.69
C HIS A 231 14.07 -8.28 1.92
N LEU A 232 14.14 -7.61 3.08
CA LEU A 232 15.22 -6.71 3.43
C LEU A 232 16.55 -7.45 3.66
N VAL A 233 16.51 -8.61 4.32
CA VAL A 233 17.69 -9.45 4.59
C VAL A 233 18.26 -10.02 3.30
N VAL A 234 17.43 -10.64 2.46
CA VAL A 234 17.85 -11.17 1.15
C VAL A 234 18.49 -10.05 0.32
N ARG A 235 17.86 -8.87 0.27
CA ARG A 235 18.43 -7.71 -0.45
C ARG A 235 19.80 -7.31 0.10
N SER A 236 19.95 -7.26 1.43
CA SER A 236 21.24 -6.92 2.07
C SER A 236 22.33 -7.95 1.78
N LEU A 237 22.00 -9.24 1.73
CA LEU A 237 22.97 -10.30 1.44
C LEU A 237 23.37 -10.32 -0.04
N LEU A 238 22.41 -10.09 -0.95
CA LEU A 238 22.69 -9.93 -2.38
C LEU A 238 23.55 -8.67 -2.67
N GLU A 239 23.36 -7.59 -1.91
CA GLU A 239 24.24 -6.42 -1.97
C GLU A 239 25.65 -6.77 -1.49
N GLY A 240 25.79 -7.53 -0.39
CA GLY A 240 27.08 -8.03 0.09
C GLY A 240 27.80 -8.88 -0.97
N LEU A 241 27.10 -9.83 -1.60
CA LEU A 241 27.64 -10.61 -2.72
C LEU A 241 28.10 -9.71 -3.87
N THR A 242 27.34 -8.67 -4.19
CA THR A 242 27.68 -7.68 -5.22
C THR A 242 28.92 -6.86 -4.85
N ASN A 243 29.19 -6.68 -3.57
CA ASN A 243 30.39 -6.02 -3.06
C ASN A 243 31.60 -6.96 -2.88
N GLY A 244 31.42 -8.26 -3.11
CA GLY A 244 32.49 -9.26 -3.00
C GLY A 244 32.73 -9.76 -1.57
N ASP A 245 31.71 -9.67 -0.71
CA ASP A 245 31.77 -10.16 0.66
C ASP A 245 32.13 -11.64 0.72
N ARG A 246 32.95 -12.01 1.70
CA ARG A 246 33.29 -13.41 1.99
C ARG A 246 32.12 -14.10 2.68
N ILE A 247 32.15 -15.43 2.72
CA ILE A 247 31.19 -16.26 3.49
C ILE A 247 31.06 -15.75 4.94
N SER A 248 32.18 -15.47 5.61
CA SER A 248 32.18 -14.93 6.98
C SER A 248 31.52 -13.55 7.09
N ASP A 249 31.62 -12.72 6.05
CA ASP A 249 30.96 -11.41 6.03
C ASP A 249 29.45 -11.53 5.82
N LEU A 250 29.03 -12.44 4.94
CA LEU A 250 27.61 -12.75 4.72
C LEU A 250 26.96 -13.32 5.99
N GLN A 251 27.62 -14.28 6.66
CA GLN A 251 27.14 -14.81 7.94
C GLN A 251 27.05 -13.70 8.99
N ARG A 252 28.12 -12.90 9.14
CA ARG A 252 28.13 -11.76 10.07
C ARG A 252 27.02 -10.76 9.77
N ARG A 253 26.69 -10.50 8.50
CA ARG A 253 25.55 -9.65 8.14
C ARG A 253 24.26 -10.24 8.67
N LEU A 254 24.01 -11.54 8.46
CA LEU A 254 22.82 -12.23 8.93
C LEU A 254 22.73 -12.24 10.47
N ASP A 255 23.85 -12.42 11.17
CA ASP A 255 23.91 -12.44 12.63
C ASP A 255 23.63 -11.08 13.26
N LEU A 256 24.11 -10.01 12.62
CA LEU A 256 23.90 -8.65 13.12
C LEU A 256 22.47 -8.13 12.83
N LEU A 257 21.69 -8.79 11.98
CA LEU A 257 20.34 -8.33 11.64
C LEU A 257 19.36 -8.73 12.75
N PRO A 258 18.70 -7.76 13.41
CA PRO A 258 17.79 -8.06 14.49
C PRO A 258 16.52 -8.73 13.95
N PRO A 259 15.85 -9.62 14.71
CA PRO A 259 14.67 -10.35 14.26
C PRO A 259 13.40 -9.48 14.14
N GLY A 260 13.38 -8.31 14.80
CA GLY A 260 12.26 -7.36 14.78
C GLY A 260 12.39 -6.30 13.67
N LEU A 261 11.27 -5.83 13.13
CA LEU A 261 11.26 -4.78 12.10
C LEU A 261 11.74 -3.42 12.64
N GLU A 262 11.38 -3.05 13.87
CA GLU A 262 11.75 -1.76 14.46
C GLU A 262 13.27 -1.62 14.60
N ASP A 263 13.91 -2.60 15.25
CA ASP A 263 15.37 -2.65 15.37
C ASP A 263 16.05 -2.74 14.00
N LEU A 264 15.44 -3.45 13.04
CA LEU A 264 15.96 -3.54 11.67
C LEU A 264 15.92 -2.18 10.99
N PHE A 265 14.83 -1.43 11.11
CA PHE A 265 14.73 -0.08 10.59
C PHE A 265 15.72 0.85 11.28
N GLN A 266 15.84 0.80 12.60
CA GLN A 266 16.84 1.59 13.33
C GLN A 266 18.25 1.35 12.77
N LYS A 267 18.64 0.07 12.61
CA LYS A 267 19.93 -0.30 12.03
C LYS A 267 20.08 0.18 10.59
N MET A 268 19.02 0.11 9.77
CA MET A 268 19.04 0.62 8.39
C MET A 268 19.25 2.14 8.36
N LEU A 269 18.60 2.89 9.26
CA LEU A 269 18.75 4.33 9.39
C LEU A 269 20.17 4.71 9.84
N GLU A 270 20.75 3.93 10.75
CA GLU A 270 22.15 4.05 11.20
C GLU A 270 23.18 3.72 10.12
N SER A 271 22.82 2.86 9.16
CA SER A 271 23.68 2.46 8.06
C SER A 271 23.70 3.43 6.87
N ILE A 272 22.94 4.53 6.95
CA ILE A 272 22.99 5.59 5.93
C ILE A 272 24.39 6.21 5.98
N ASP A 273 25.01 6.34 4.80
CA ASP A 273 26.32 6.96 4.67
C ASP A 273 26.28 8.38 5.27
N PRO A 274 27.19 8.73 6.21
CA PRO A 274 27.24 10.07 6.79
C PRO A 274 27.28 11.20 5.76
N PHE A 275 27.92 10.97 4.61
CA PHE A 275 27.97 11.95 3.52
C PHE A 275 26.59 12.23 2.90
N TYR A 276 25.70 11.24 2.92
CA TYR A 276 24.34 11.34 2.38
C TYR A 276 23.28 11.59 3.45
N LEU A 277 23.66 11.64 4.73
CA LEU A 277 22.70 11.67 5.84
C LEU A 277 21.81 12.92 5.81
N GLU A 278 22.40 14.08 5.55
CA GLU A 278 21.65 15.34 5.38
C GLU A 278 20.65 15.25 4.23
N HIS A 279 21.11 14.80 3.05
CA HIS A 279 20.25 14.68 1.89
C HIS A 279 19.13 13.66 2.10
N ALA A 280 19.44 12.52 2.72
CA ALA A 280 18.44 11.52 3.08
C ALA A 280 17.38 12.10 4.03
N SER A 281 17.81 12.88 5.03
CA SER A 281 16.90 13.58 5.93
C SER A 281 15.95 14.51 5.19
N GLN A 282 16.45 15.34 4.28
CA GLN A 282 15.64 16.25 3.49
C GLN A 282 14.57 15.48 2.70
N LEU A 283 14.93 14.35 2.07
CA LEU A 283 13.98 13.49 1.34
C LEU A 283 12.92 12.89 2.27
N PHE A 284 13.28 12.41 3.47
CA PHE A 284 12.33 11.93 4.46
C PHE A 284 11.35 13.01 4.92
N GLN A 285 11.85 14.21 5.16
CA GLN A 285 11.03 15.35 5.56
C GLN A 285 10.06 15.78 4.45
N ILE A 286 10.50 15.82 3.19
CA ILE A 286 9.65 16.17 2.04
C ILE A 286 8.50 15.16 1.88
N ILE A 287 8.79 13.85 1.88
CA ILE A 287 7.72 12.84 1.72
C ILE A 287 6.76 12.83 2.92
N ARG A 288 7.25 13.12 4.12
CA ARG A 288 6.44 13.16 5.34
C ARG A 288 5.38 14.25 5.30
N VAL A 289 5.70 15.44 4.78
CA VAL A 289 4.75 16.56 4.71
C VAL A 289 3.88 16.56 3.45
N ALA A 290 4.12 15.64 2.51
CA ALA A 290 3.31 15.49 1.31
C ALA A 290 1.91 14.94 1.65
N LEU A 291 0.84 15.66 1.30
CA LEU A 291 -0.54 15.26 1.61
C LEU A 291 -0.98 13.99 0.85
N VAL A 292 -0.39 13.76 -0.32
CA VAL A 292 -0.61 12.58 -1.16
C VAL A 292 0.72 12.12 -1.74
N PRO A 293 0.88 10.82 -2.08
CA PRO A 293 2.08 10.32 -2.72
C PRO A 293 2.47 11.15 -3.96
N PRO A 294 3.63 11.84 -3.94
CA PRO A 294 4.09 12.67 -5.04
C PRO A 294 4.48 11.81 -6.25
N THR A 295 4.36 12.32 -7.48
CA THR A 295 4.97 11.63 -8.64
C THR A 295 6.49 11.75 -8.57
N LEU A 296 7.21 10.83 -9.22
CA LEU A 296 8.67 10.81 -9.22
C LEU A 296 9.26 12.09 -9.82
N LEU A 297 8.64 12.60 -10.88
CA LEU A 297 9.01 13.88 -11.46
C LEU A 297 8.79 15.02 -10.45
N TYR A 298 7.61 15.09 -9.83
CA TYR A 298 7.30 16.13 -8.86
C TYR A 298 8.22 16.10 -7.63
N PHE A 299 8.55 14.90 -7.14
CA PHE A 299 9.50 14.72 -6.06
C PHE A 299 10.91 15.18 -6.45
N SER A 300 11.33 14.93 -7.71
CA SER A 300 12.62 15.43 -8.23
C SER A 300 12.70 16.96 -8.37
N LEU A 301 11.55 17.64 -8.41
CA LEU A 301 11.47 19.11 -8.40
C LEU A 301 11.54 19.66 -6.97
N ALA A 302 11.04 18.89 -5.99
CA ALA A 302 11.13 19.26 -4.58
C ALA A 302 12.55 19.06 -4.04
N ASP A 303 13.30 18.12 -4.62
CA ASP A 303 14.71 17.81 -4.37
C ASP A 303 15.70 18.79 -5.06
N GLU A 304 15.31 20.05 -5.26
CA GLU A 304 16.18 21.05 -5.91
C GLU A 304 17.14 21.67 -4.91
N GLU A 305 18.44 21.72 -5.23
CA GLU A 305 19.48 22.22 -4.32
C GLU A 305 19.28 23.70 -3.96
N ASN A 306 18.81 24.51 -4.92
CA ASN A 306 18.51 25.91 -4.71
C ASN A 306 17.00 26.17 -4.86
N PRO A 307 16.27 26.42 -3.77
CA PRO A 307 14.84 26.72 -3.83
C PRO A 307 14.50 27.93 -4.70
N ASP A 308 15.42 28.88 -4.86
CA ASP A 308 15.22 30.10 -5.64
C ASP A 308 15.44 29.90 -7.14
N TYR A 309 15.89 28.71 -7.54
CA TYR A 309 16.01 28.34 -8.96
C TYR A 309 14.68 28.51 -9.69
N VAL A 310 13.53 28.27 -9.04
CA VAL A 310 12.21 28.44 -9.64
C VAL A 310 11.97 29.86 -10.16
N PHE A 311 12.49 30.88 -9.47
CA PHE A 311 12.29 32.29 -9.86
C PHE A 311 13.17 32.71 -11.04
N ARG A 312 14.21 31.92 -11.34
CA ARG A 312 15.17 32.19 -12.42
C ARG A 312 14.99 31.24 -13.61
N ALA A 313 14.25 30.16 -13.43
CA ALA A 313 14.05 29.16 -14.46
C ALA A 313 13.21 29.74 -15.62
N PRO A 314 13.54 29.38 -16.88
CA PRO A 314 12.72 29.79 -18.01
C PRO A 314 11.34 29.14 -17.94
N VAL A 315 10.29 29.94 -18.16
CA VAL A 315 8.91 29.47 -18.29
C VAL A 315 8.77 28.82 -19.67
N ARG A 316 8.96 27.50 -19.73
CA ARG A 316 8.81 26.69 -20.93
C ARG A 316 8.39 25.27 -20.58
N PRO A 317 7.66 24.58 -21.47
CA PRO A 317 7.37 23.17 -21.30
C PRO A 317 8.63 22.34 -21.04
N MET A 318 8.55 21.41 -20.08
CA MET A 318 9.62 20.46 -19.83
C MET A 318 9.60 19.39 -20.93
N ILE A 319 10.69 19.29 -21.70
CA ILE A 319 10.80 18.26 -22.74
C ILE A 319 10.93 16.86 -22.12
N GLU A 320 10.46 15.83 -22.84
CA GLU A 320 10.42 14.44 -22.35
C GLU A 320 11.79 13.93 -21.87
N VAL A 321 12.87 14.29 -22.59
CA VAL A 321 14.25 13.93 -22.22
C VAL A 321 14.64 14.50 -20.86
N GLU A 322 14.23 15.74 -20.56
CA GLU A 322 14.49 16.41 -19.27
C GLU A 322 13.70 15.73 -18.14
N MET A 323 12.40 15.46 -18.37
CA MET A 323 11.54 14.75 -17.40
C MET A 323 12.10 13.37 -17.05
N LEU A 324 12.51 12.62 -18.07
CA LEU A 324 13.07 11.27 -17.91
C LEU A 324 14.41 11.31 -17.17
N PHE A 325 15.29 12.26 -17.52
CA PHE A 325 16.58 12.42 -16.85
C PHE A 325 16.41 12.71 -15.36
N ARG A 326 15.56 13.69 -15.00
CA ARG A 326 15.27 14.02 -13.60
C ARG A 326 14.70 12.82 -12.84
N SER A 327 13.73 12.14 -13.44
CA SER A 327 13.10 10.98 -12.82
C SER A 327 14.08 9.80 -12.64
N LYS A 328 14.97 9.53 -13.61
CA LYS A 328 16.01 8.48 -13.48
C LYS A 328 16.97 8.79 -12.33
N ASN A 329 17.41 10.05 -12.24
CA ASN A 329 18.34 10.47 -11.19
C ASN A 329 17.69 10.47 -9.82
N MET A 330 16.44 10.93 -9.70
CA MET A 330 15.69 10.88 -8.45
C MET A 330 15.53 9.44 -7.96
N ARG A 331 15.20 8.49 -8.85
CA ARG A 331 15.15 7.06 -8.49
C ARG A 331 16.49 6.55 -7.94
N ARG A 332 17.61 6.95 -8.56
CA ARG A 332 18.96 6.56 -8.09
C ARG A 332 19.30 7.19 -6.73
N ARG A 333 18.92 8.46 -6.52
CA ARG A 333 19.08 9.15 -5.23
C ARG A 333 18.26 8.47 -4.13
N LEU A 334 16.98 8.20 -4.36
CA LEU A 334 16.14 7.44 -3.41
C LEU A 334 16.79 6.10 -3.04
N ASN A 335 17.24 5.32 -4.03
CA ASN A 335 17.85 4.01 -3.77
C ASN A 335 19.14 4.09 -2.95
N SER A 336 19.97 5.11 -3.18
CA SER A 336 21.29 5.22 -2.54
C SER A 336 21.28 5.98 -1.20
N ARG A 337 20.37 6.95 -1.04
CA ARG A 337 20.28 7.82 0.16
C ARG A 337 19.34 7.25 1.19
N CYS A 338 18.19 6.73 0.74
CA CYS A 338 17.11 6.32 1.64
C CYS A 338 17.16 4.83 2.00
N LYS A 339 18.16 4.05 1.55
CA LYS A 339 18.36 2.61 1.90
C LYS A 339 17.08 1.74 1.81
N GLY A 340 16.12 2.11 0.95
CA GLY A 340 14.85 1.41 0.80
C GLY A 340 13.77 1.73 1.82
N PHE A 341 13.89 2.81 2.59
CA PHE A 341 12.77 3.38 3.34
C PHE A 341 11.70 3.99 2.41
N ILE A 342 12.17 4.62 1.32
CA ILE A 342 11.34 5.22 0.27
C ILE A 342 11.64 4.48 -1.04
N GLU A 343 10.59 4.22 -1.83
CA GLU A 343 10.68 3.60 -3.14
C GLU A 343 9.82 4.30 -4.18
N VAL A 344 10.00 3.89 -5.44
CA VAL A 344 9.13 4.28 -6.55
C VAL A 344 8.16 3.13 -6.82
N ALA A 345 6.86 3.38 -6.59
CA ALA A 345 5.79 2.41 -6.72
C ALA A 345 5.88 1.63 -8.04
N PRO A 346 5.71 0.29 -8.05
CA PRO A 346 5.80 -0.54 -9.25
C PRO A 346 4.77 -0.10 -10.31
N SER A 347 5.07 -0.34 -11.59
CA SER A 347 4.09 -0.09 -12.66
C SER A 347 2.91 -1.05 -12.48
N PRO A 348 1.65 -0.59 -12.49
CA PRO A 348 0.51 -1.49 -12.51
C PRO A 348 0.61 -2.39 -13.75
N GLU A 349 0.50 -3.72 -13.57
CA GLU A 349 0.52 -4.67 -14.69
C GLU A 349 -0.57 -4.36 -15.74
N SER A 350 -1.67 -3.72 -15.30
CA SER A 350 -2.79 -3.26 -16.10
C SER A 350 -2.55 -1.95 -16.89
N GLN A 351 -1.40 -1.28 -16.71
CA GLN A 351 -1.01 -0.07 -17.45
C GLN A 351 0.13 -0.29 -18.45
N ARG A 352 0.32 -1.53 -18.93
CA ARG A 352 1.04 -1.79 -20.18
C ARG A 352 0.21 -1.29 -21.39
N SER A 353 -0.13 0.00 -21.40
CA SER A 353 -0.77 0.67 -22.54
C SER A 353 0.26 1.35 -23.42
N ASP A 354 -0.15 1.74 -24.64
CA ASP A 354 0.62 2.38 -25.73
C ASP A 354 1.38 3.69 -25.39
N ARG A 355 1.53 4.04 -24.11
CA ARG A 355 2.31 5.21 -23.67
C ARG A 355 3.81 4.94 -23.76
N ASN A 356 4.56 5.96 -24.18
CA ASN A 356 6.01 5.93 -24.17
C ASN A 356 6.56 5.48 -22.80
N PRO A 357 7.59 4.62 -22.76
CA PRO A 357 8.22 4.16 -21.51
C PRO A 357 8.73 5.31 -20.61
N GLY A 358 9.01 6.49 -21.20
CA GLY A 358 9.39 7.71 -20.49
C GLY A 358 8.27 8.25 -19.60
N ASP A 359 7.09 8.47 -20.18
CA ASP A 359 5.89 8.98 -19.49
C ASP A 359 5.42 8.08 -18.35
N GLN A 360 5.54 6.76 -18.53
CA GLN A 360 5.20 5.80 -17.50
C GLN A 360 6.09 5.93 -16.26
N MET A 361 7.34 6.39 -16.39
CA MET A 361 8.26 6.47 -15.25
C MET A 361 8.09 7.76 -14.46
N CYS A 362 7.91 8.89 -15.14
CA CYS A 362 7.75 10.22 -14.53
C CYS A 362 6.51 10.31 -13.62
N SER A 363 5.44 9.63 -14.03
CA SER A 363 4.15 9.59 -13.34
C SER A 363 4.08 8.61 -12.16
N ARG A 364 5.08 7.74 -11.98
CA ARG A 364 5.12 6.78 -10.86
C ARG A 364 5.15 7.50 -9.54
N LYS A 365 4.45 6.96 -8.55
CA LYS A 365 4.40 7.55 -7.21
C LYS A 365 5.63 7.20 -6.39
N VAL A 366 6.12 8.16 -5.62
CA VAL A 366 7.10 7.95 -4.56
C VAL A 366 6.33 7.64 -3.28
N GLN A 367 6.70 6.56 -2.59
CA GLN A 367 5.99 6.05 -1.43
C GLN A 367 6.97 5.42 -0.43
N TYR A 368 6.55 5.25 0.81
CA TYR A 368 7.27 4.37 1.75
C TYR A 368 7.26 2.94 1.25
N LEU A 369 8.35 2.20 1.45
CA LEU A 369 8.46 0.78 1.05
C LEU A 369 7.32 -0.06 1.63
N HIS A 370 6.97 0.21 2.88
CA HIS A 370 5.89 -0.47 3.57
C HIS A 370 5.28 0.43 4.64
N ARG A 371 4.05 0.15 5.06
CA ARG A 371 3.39 0.90 6.14
C ARG A 371 4.24 0.97 7.41
N THR A 372 4.77 -0.17 7.86
CA THR A 372 5.61 -0.23 9.08
C THR A 372 6.84 0.66 9.02
N VAL A 373 7.32 0.96 7.81
CA VAL A 373 8.42 1.88 7.60
C VAL A 373 7.96 3.31 7.88
N LYS A 374 6.77 3.69 7.41
CA LYS A 374 6.17 4.99 7.74
C LYS A 374 5.91 5.10 9.24
N ASP A 375 5.25 4.10 9.84
CA ASP A 375 4.95 4.08 11.28
C ASP A 375 6.22 4.27 12.11
N PHE A 376 7.31 3.59 11.76
CA PHE A 376 8.62 3.76 12.39
C PHE A 376 9.18 5.18 12.22
N LEU A 377 9.16 5.74 11.01
CA LEU A 377 9.67 7.09 10.74
C LEU A 377 8.81 8.20 11.39
N GLU A 378 7.59 7.89 11.84
CA GLU A 378 6.71 8.79 12.58
C GLU A 378 6.88 8.70 14.11
N THR A 379 7.70 7.79 14.62
CA THR A 379 8.05 7.76 16.05
C THR A 379 8.83 9.02 16.44
N PRO A 380 8.66 9.54 17.68
CA PRO A 380 9.39 10.71 18.15
C PRO A 380 10.91 10.57 17.97
N GLU A 381 11.46 9.40 18.31
CA GLU A 381 12.89 9.12 18.23
C GLU A 381 13.42 9.16 16.79
N ALA A 382 12.69 8.59 15.84
CA ALA A 382 13.06 8.62 14.43
C ALA A 382 12.92 10.04 13.85
N ILE A 383 11.84 10.76 14.18
CA ILE A 383 11.61 12.13 13.72
C ILE A 383 12.74 13.03 14.21
N ASP A 384 13.07 13.00 15.50
CA ASP A 384 14.11 13.85 16.08
C ASP A 384 15.46 13.60 15.40
N ARG A 385 15.79 12.32 15.16
CA ARG A 385 17.01 11.94 14.45
C ARG A 385 17.03 12.42 13.00
N ILE A 386 15.91 12.27 12.29
CA ILE A 386 15.78 12.74 10.90
C ILE A 386 15.97 14.26 10.87
N ILE A 387 15.21 15.01 11.68
CA ILE A 387 15.28 16.47 11.68
C ILE A 387 16.69 16.96 12.07
N ALA A 388 17.31 16.37 13.08
CA ALA A 388 18.65 16.74 13.54
C ALA A 388 19.76 16.53 12.48
N ALA A 389 19.51 15.69 11.47
CA ALA A 389 20.45 15.42 10.39
C ALA A 389 20.44 16.45 9.25
N ALA A 390 19.41 17.31 9.14
CA ALA A 390 19.33 18.34 8.11
C ALA A 390 19.76 19.72 8.63
N ASP A 391 20.09 20.63 7.70
CA ASP A 391 20.22 22.05 8.01
C ASP A 391 18.96 22.55 8.76
N PRO A 392 19.11 23.24 9.92
CA PRO A 392 17.98 23.80 10.68
C PRO A 392 17.10 24.78 9.89
N CYS A 393 17.62 25.37 8.82
CA CYS A 393 16.91 26.27 7.91
C CYS A 393 16.15 25.51 6.81
N PHE A 394 16.33 24.20 6.68
CA PHE A 394 15.62 23.40 5.71
C PHE A 394 14.11 23.41 6.00
N ASN A 395 13.32 23.69 4.96
CA ASN A 395 11.87 23.72 5.07
C ASN A 395 11.24 22.82 3.98
N PRO A 396 10.71 21.64 4.35
CA PRO A 396 10.16 20.70 3.38
C PRO A 396 8.88 21.22 2.72
N TYR A 397 8.12 22.11 3.38
CA TYR A 397 6.96 22.77 2.78
C TYR A 397 7.39 23.74 1.67
N ARG A 398 8.48 24.48 1.88
CA ARG A 398 9.04 25.35 0.83
C ARG A 398 9.45 24.52 -0.39
N SER A 399 10.13 23.39 -0.19
CA SER A 399 10.50 22.47 -1.27
C SER A 399 9.29 21.99 -2.09
N LEU A 400 8.21 21.58 -1.42
CA LEU A 400 6.97 21.17 -2.10
C LEU A 400 6.24 22.34 -2.80
N CYS A 401 6.23 23.54 -2.21
CA CYS A 401 5.66 24.71 -2.85
C CYS A 401 6.45 25.09 -4.11
N THR A 402 7.77 25.11 -4.01
CA THR A 402 8.68 25.40 -5.13
C THR A 402 8.46 24.41 -6.28
N SER A 403 8.31 23.12 -5.99
CA SER A 403 8.04 22.13 -7.04
C SER A 403 6.69 22.31 -7.72
N PHE A 404 5.65 22.80 -7.01
CA PHE A 404 4.37 23.15 -7.63
C PHE A 404 4.51 24.33 -8.59
N CYS A 405 5.23 25.37 -8.19
CA CYS A 405 5.52 26.52 -9.06
C CYS A 405 6.34 26.10 -10.29
N GLN A 406 7.30 25.18 -10.12
CA GLN A 406 8.09 24.65 -11.24
C GLN A 406 7.25 23.80 -12.21
N LEU A 407 6.28 23.02 -11.73
CA LEU A 407 5.36 22.31 -12.63
C LEU A 407 4.50 23.29 -13.41
N GLY A 408 3.82 24.22 -12.72
CA GLY A 408 2.91 25.17 -13.38
C GLY A 408 3.60 26.10 -14.39
N SER A 409 4.87 26.45 -14.17
CA SER A 409 5.67 27.24 -15.12
C SER A 409 6.22 26.41 -16.30
N ARG A 410 6.07 25.09 -16.26
CA ARG A 410 6.62 24.15 -17.25
C ARG A 410 5.57 23.23 -17.87
N GLU A 411 4.29 23.58 -17.73
CA GLU A 411 3.17 22.91 -18.38
C GLU A 411 2.74 23.70 -19.63
N ASP A 412 2.52 22.98 -20.74
CA ASP A 412 1.72 23.51 -21.84
C ASP A 412 0.27 23.62 -21.34
N GLY A 413 -0.38 24.76 -21.57
CA GLY A 413 -1.72 25.09 -21.06
C GLY A 413 -2.89 24.20 -21.53
N THR A 414 -2.61 22.99 -22.00
CA THR A 414 -3.57 22.05 -22.59
C THR A 414 -3.62 20.67 -21.93
N SER A 415 -2.86 20.36 -20.86
CA SER A 415 -3.03 19.06 -20.20
C SER A 415 -2.74 19.02 -18.69
N VAL A 416 -3.79 18.60 -17.97
CA VAL A 416 -3.89 18.03 -16.62
C VAL A 416 -4.21 18.99 -15.47
N SER A 417 -5.30 18.64 -14.79
CA SER A 417 -5.86 19.28 -13.60
C SER A 417 -4.87 19.28 -12.42
N PRO A 418 -4.90 20.31 -11.56
CA PRO A 418 -4.07 20.36 -10.37
C PRO A 418 -4.28 19.12 -9.48
N PRO A 419 -3.23 18.62 -8.80
CA PRO A 419 -3.32 17.42 -7.95
C PRO A 419 -4.21 17.61 -6.72
N TYR A 420 -4.58 18.85 -6.42
CA TYR A 420 -5.69 19.18 -5.56
C TYR A 420 -6.83 19.68 -6.44
N GLY A 421 -7.91 18.89 -6.50
CA GLY A 421 -9.16 19.37 -7.07
C GLY A 421 -9.47 20.73 -6.48
N SER A 422 -9.54 21.74 -7.32
CA SER A 422 -9.98 23.08 -6.96
C SER A 422 -11.40 22.98 -6.41
N ARG A 423 -11.53 22.87 -5.09
CA ARG A 423 -12.74 23.33 -4.42
C ARG A 423 -12.75 24.84 -4.60
N LYS A 424 -13.47 25.31 -5.61
CA LYS A 424 -13.93 26.70 -5.61
C LYS A 424 -14.81 26.90 -4.37
N PRO A 425 -14.73 28.07 -3.71
CA PRO A 425 -15.48 28.37 -2.49
C PRO A 425 -16.99 28.26 -2.69
#